data_AF-A0A0L0LRG4-F1
#
_entry.id   AF-A0A0L0LRG4-F1
#
_cell.length_a   1.000
_cell.length_b   1.000
_cell.length_c   1.000
_cell.angle_alpha   90.00
_cell.angle_beta   90.00
_cell.angle_gamma   90.00
#
_symmetry.space_group_name_H-M   'P 1'
#
loop_
_entity.id
_entity.type
_entity.pdbx_description
1 polymer ?
#
loop_
_entity_poly.entity_id
_entity_poly.type
_entity_poly.pdbx_seq_one_letter_code
_entity_poly.pdbx_strand_id
1 'polypeptide(L)'
;MKVRVLGDAVLDQDTWIPQIAAGIQFKHNEQGDIVKAVDAASNSGTDFYISATKLLLAQSLLLNGTLRFTKANQFGLLGFGGDKSNSYKPEFESSVAYLLSKSVAVGAEYRMKPNNLGFAREQDAYDAFVAWAPNKHVSLTLAYVSLGDIATIKNQRGIYASLQAGF
;
A
#
# COMPACT_ATOMS: atom_id res chain seq x y z
N MET A 1 -6.55 12.73 -3.95
CA MET A 1 -7.63 12.53 -4.94
C MET A 1 -7.37 11.27 -5.74
N LYS A 2 -8.43 10.56 -6.14
CA LYS A 2 -8.37 9.38 -7.01
C LYS A 2 -9.47 9.49 -8.06
N VAL A 3 -9.13 9.24 -9.32
CA VAL A 3 -10.07 9.27 -10.43
C VAL A 3 -9.96 7.96 -11.19
N ARG A 4 -11.12 7.34 -11.46
CA ARG A 4 -11.19 6.19 -12.35
C ARG A 4 -11.04 6.67 -13.78
N VAL A 5 -10.04 6.12 -14.48
CA VAL A 5 -9.67 6.54 -15.83
C VAL A 5 -10.33 5.64 -16.86
N LEU A 6 -10.39 4.33 -16.58
CA LEU A 6 -10.88 3.35 -17.55
C LEU A 6 -11.43 2.09 -16.88
N GLY A 7 -12.48 1.52 -17.47
CA GLY A 7 -13.10 0.25 -17.07
C GLY A 7 -13.84 0.32 -15.73
N ASP A 8 -14.62 -0.72 -15.46
CA ASP A 8 -15.30 -0.93 -14.19
C ASP A 8 -15.04 -2.37 -13.70
N ALA A 9 -14.47 -2.51 -12.50
CA ALA A 9 -14.07 -3.82 -11.98
C ALA A 9 -15.28 -4.72 -11.69
N VAL A 10 -16.46 -4.14 -11.50
CA VAL A 10 -17.70 -4.85 -11.17
C VAL A 10 -18.58 -5.04 -12.40
N LEU A 11 -18.65 -4.05 -13.31
CA LEU A 11 -19.52 -4.11 -14.49
C LEU A 11 -18.85 -4.75 -15.72
N ASP A 12 -17.54 -4.59 -15.91
CA ASP A 12 -16.82 -5.11 -17.09
C ASP A 12 -16.13 -6.45 -16.80
N GLN A 13 -16.86 -7.38 -16.19
CA GLN A 13 -16.31 -8.70 -15.83
C GLN A 13 -16.05 -9.59 -17.06
N ASP A 14 -16.85 -9.43 -18.12
CA ASP A 14 -16.74 -10.19 -19.37
C ASP A 14 -15.59 -9.73 -20.28
N THR A 15 -15.02 -8.55 -19.98
CA THR A 15 -13.93 -7.96 -20.75
C THR A 15 -12.59 -8.24 -20.06
N TRP A 16 -11.51 -8.43 -20.82
CA TRP A 16 -10.16 -8.64 -20.24
C TRP A 16 -9.56 -7.39 -19.59
N ILE A 17 -10.23 -6.24 -19.73
CA ILE A 17 -9.72 -4.95 -19.27
C ILE A 17 -9.89 -4.84 -17.74
N PRO A 18 -8.83 -4.48 -16.99
CA PRO A 18 -8.94 -4.14 -15.57
C PRO A 18 -9.48 -2.71 -15.38
N GLN A 19 -10.01 -2.43 -14.20
CA GLN A 19 -10.33 -1.06 -13.81
C GLN A 19 -9.05 -0.30 -13.51
N ILE A 20 -8.79 0.75 -14.29
CA ILE A 20 -7.63 1.62 -14.15
C ILE A 20 -8.05 2.90 -13.44
N ALA A 21 -7.30 3.29 -12.42
CA ALA A 21 -7.45 4.56 -11.74
C ALA A 21 -6.10 5.24 -11.56
N ALA A 22 -6.11 6.57 -11.58
CA ALA A 22 -4.95 7.40 -11.28
C ALA A 22 -5.25 8.26 -10.06
N GLY A 23 -4.23 8.58 -9.28
CA GLY A 23 -4.43 9.38 -8.07
C GLY A 23 -3.19 10.15 -7.65
N ILE A 24 -3.47 11.12 -6.78
CA ILE A 24 -2.49 12.01 -6.17
C ILE A 24 -2.74 12.00 -4.67
N GLN A 25 -1.68 11.81 -3.88
CA GLN A 25 -1.75 11.81 -2.42
C GLN A 25 -0.72 12.78 -1.87
N PHE A 26 -1.18 13.86 -1.24
CA PHE A 26 -0.31 14.71 -0.43
C PHE A 26 -0.14 14.10 0.96
N LYS A 27 1.09 14.08 1.44
CA LYS A 27 1.47 13.55 2.75
C LYS A 27 2.28 14.60 3.49
N HIS A 28 2.01 14.76 4.77
CA HIS A 28 2.71 15.66 5.66
C HIS A 28 3.10 14.91 6.93
N ASN A 29 4.33 15.11 7.38
CA ASN A 29 4.85 14.59 8.62
C ASN A 29 4.99 15.75 9.61
N GLU A 30 4.28 15.64 10.73
CA GLU A 30 4.22 16.68 11.76
C GLU A 30 5.55 16.84 12.50
N GLN A 31 6.41 15.82 12.49
CA GLN A 31 7.69 15.81 13.18
C GLN A 31 8.83 16.29 12.26
N GLY A 32 8.68 17.51 11.72
CA GLY A 32 9.58 18.09 10.73
C GLY A 32 11.05 18.13 11.15
N ASP A 33 11.33 18.47 12.41
CA ASP A 33 12.70 18.54 12.93
C ASP A 33 13.34 17.15 13.07
N ILE A 34 12.54 16.13 13.44
CA ILE A 34 13.00 14.75 13.57
C ILE A 34 13.34 14.17 12.19
N VAL A 35 12.47 14.37 11.19
CA VAL A 35 12.73 13.84 9.84
C VAL A 35 13.95 14.51 9.19
N LYS A 36 14.18 15.80 9.43
CA LYS A 36 15.39 16.50 8.98
C LYS A 36 16.65 16.02 9.70
N ALA A 37 16.54 15.69 11.00
CA ALA A 37 17.65 15.15 11.77
C ALA A 37 18.10 13.76 11.29
N VAL A 38 17.23 13.04 10.58
CA VAL A 38 17.56 11.78 9.90
C VAL A 38 17.82 11.98 8.40
N ASP A 39 18.28 13.16 8.00
CA ASP A 39 18.67 13.52 6.63
C ASP A 39 17.53 13.52 5.58
N ALA A 40 16.26 13.51 5.98
CA ALA A 40 15.18 13.67 5.02
C ALA A 40 15.18 15.08 4.43
N ALA A 41 15.02 15.18 3.11
CA ALA A 41 15.06 16.47 2.39
C ALA A 41 13.84 17.36 2.68
N SER A 42 12.69 16.75 3.01
CA SER A 42 11.43 17.45 3.30
C SER A 42 10.58 16.67 4.30
N ASN A 43 9.71 17.37 5.04
CA ASN A 43 8.68 16.78 5.90
C ASN A 43 7.31 16.64 5.21
N SER A 44 7.21 17.02 3.93
CA SER A 44 6.01 16.79 3.12
C SER A 44 6.38 16.35 1.71
N GLY A 45 5.46 15.63 1.07
CA GLY A 45 5.63 15.14 -0.29
C GLY A 45 4.32 14.73 -0.93
N THR A 46 4.33 14.67 -2.25
CA THR A 46 3.17 14.30 -3.06
C THR A 46 3.48 13.02 -3.81
N ASP A 47 2.68 11.99 -3.61
CA ASP A 47 2.77 10.74 -4.35
C ASP A 47 1.79 10.77 -5.53
N PHE A 48 2.24 10.27 -6.68
CA PHE A 48 1.39 10.04 -7.85
C PHE A 48 1.30 8.55 -8.09
N TYR A 49 0.13 8.02 -8.42
CA TYR A 49 0.00 6.59 -8.67
C TYR A 49 -1.00 6.27 -9.76
N ILE A 50 -0.78 5.12 -10.39
CA ILE A 50 -1.73 4.46 -11.28
C ILE A 50 -1.96 3.04 -10.76
N SER A 51 -3.22 2.65 -10.64
CA SER A 51 -3.64 1.34 -10.13
C SER A 51 -4.52 0.64 -11.15
N ALA A 52 -4.30 -0.65 -11.37
CA ALA A 52 -5.14 -1.54 -12.14
C ALA A 52 -5.70 -2.64 -11.23
N THR A 53 -7.03 -2.74 -11.15
CA THR A 53 -7.72 -3.72 -10.32
C THR A 53 -8.61 -4.61 -11.18
N LYS A 54 -8.56 -5.92 -10.98
CA LYS A 54 -9.43 -6.89 -11.67
C LYS A 54 -10.07 -7.84 -10.68
N LEU A 55 -11.40 -7.94 -10.75
CA LEU A 55 -12.17 -8.97 -10.08
C LEU A 55 -12.48 -10.09 -11.08
N LEU A 56 -11.93 -11.27 -10.82
CA LEU A 56 -12.18 -12.50 -11.56
C LEU A 56 -13.21 -13.31 -10.79
N LEU A 57 -14.49 -13.01 -11.02
CA LEU A 57 -15.58 -13.52 -10.19
C LEU A 57 -15.74 -15.04 -10.29
N ALA A 58 -15.54 -15.61 -11.50
CA ALA A 58 -15.58 -17.06 -11.72
C ALA A 58 -14.49 -17.81 -10.93
N GLN A 59 -13.36 -17.16 -10.68
CA GLN A 59 -12.24 -17.69 -9.90
C GLN A 59 -12.25 -17.18 -8.46
N SER A 60 -13.23 -16.35 -8.07
CA SER A 60 -13.29 -15.73 -6.74
C SER A 60 -11.98 -14.99 -6.38
N LEU A 61 -11.33 -14.37 -7.36
CA LEU A 61 -9.99 -13.79 -7.22
C LEU A 61 -10.03 -12.28 -7.49
N LEU A 62 -9.43 -11.50 -6.60
CA LEU A 62 -9.21 -10.07 -6.77
C LEU A 62 -7.71 -9.82 -6.93
N LEU A 63 -7.34 -9.20 -8.04
CA LEU A 63 -5.97 -8.84 -8.36
C LEU A 63 -5.85 -7.31 -8.40
N ASN A 64 -4.78 -6.79 -7.83
CA ASN A 64 -4.48 -5.37 -7.87
C ASN A 64 -2.98 -5.15 -8.11
N GLY A 65 -2.66 -4.21 -8.98
CA GLY A 65 -1.30 -3.74 -9.23
C GLY A 65 -1.29 -2.23 -9.26
N THR A 66 -0.36 -1.61 -8.55
CA THR A 66 -0.21 -0.16 -8.47
C THR A 66 1.24 0.21 -8.70
N LEU A 67 1.46 1.23 -9.54
CA LEU A 67 2.75 1.86 -9.70
C LEU A 67 2.67 3.26 -9.06
N ARG A 68 3.48 3.49 -8.03
CA ARG A 68 3.50 4.73 -7.27
C ARG A 68 4.83 5.45 -7.45
N PHE A 69 4.79 6.68 -7.93
CA PHE A 69 5.93 7.58 -7.97
C PHE A 69 5.98 8.37 -6.67
N THR A 70 7.01 8.12 -5.87
CA THR A 70 7.14 8.69 -4.53
C THR A 70 8.57 9.11 -4.19
N LYS A 71 8.70 9.98 -3.18
CA LYS A 71 9.95 10.23 -2.46
C LYS A 71 9.87 9.81 -1.00
N ALA A 72 8.75 9.24 -0.57
CA ALA A 72 8.43 9.01 0.83
C ALA A 72 9.24 7.85 1.42
N ASN A 73 9.95 8.12 2.50
CA ASN A 73 10.73 7.13 3.24
C ASN A 73 9.82 6.45 4.27
N GLN A 74 9.83 5.11 4.35
CA GLN A 74 8.92 4.33 5.20
C GLN A 74 7.46 4.80 5.10
N PHE A 75 6.95 4.88 3.86
CA PHE A 75 5.60 5.38 3.54
C PHE A 75 5.31 6.84 3.93
N GLY A 76 6.31 7.59 4.39
CA GLY A 76 6.24 9.00 4.82
C GLY A 76 6.59 9.22 6.30
N LEU A 77 6.79 8.13 7.06
CA LEU A 77 7.14 8.20 8.48
C LEU A 77 8.53 8.82 8.72
N LEU A 78 9.47 8.62 7.78
CA LEU A 78 10.83 9.17 7.87
C LEU A 78 11.04 10.33 6.87
N GLY A 79 9.98 11.08 6.57
CA GLY A 79 10.03 12.21 5.66
C GLY A 79 10.15 11.81 4.19
N PHE A 80 10.62 12.74 3.36
CA PHE A 80 10.61 12.64 1.90
C PHE A 80 11.96 13.04 1.32
N GLY A 81 12.50 12.19 0.43
CA GLY A 81 13.85 12.31 -0.12
C GLY A 81 14.92 12.09 0.95
N GLY A 82 16.19 12.20 0.57
CA GLY A 82 17.29 12.06 1.51
C GLY A 82 18.65 12.35 0.92
N ASP A 83 19.67 12.16 1.74
CA ASP A 83 21.10 12.28 1.43
C ASP A 83 21.55 11.40 0.25
N LYS A 84 20.99 10.18 0.10
CA LYS A 84 21.29 9.32 -1.06
C LYS A 84 20.55 9.74 -2.33
N SER A 85 19.30 10.18 -2.20
CA SER A 85 18.47 10.53 -3.35
C SER A 85 17.28 11.41 -2.97
N ASN A 86 17.05 12.47 -3.73
CA ASN A 86 15.86 13.32 -3.60
C ASN A 86 15.00 13.32 -4.88
N SER A 87 15.16 12.31 -5.74
CA SER A 87 14.35 12.15 -6.96
C SER A 87 13.14 11.26 -6.71
N TYR A 88 12.10 11.42 -7.52
CA TYR A 88 10.97 10.48 -7.51
C TYR A 88 11.43 9.09 -7.96
N LYS A 89 10.98 8.05 -7.25
CA LYS A 89 11.22 6.66 -7.61
C LYS A 89 9.91 5.94 -7.93
N PRO A 90 9.87 5.12 -8.99
CA PRO A 90 8.74 4.25 -9.27
C PRO A 90 8.79 3.04 -8.33
N GLU A 91 7.78 2.93 -7.48
CA GLU A 91 7.61 1.83 -6.54
C GLU A 91 6.40 0.99 -6.95
N PHE A 92 6.58 -0.32 -7.03
CA PHE A 92 5.52 -1.24 -7.39
C PHE A 92 4.83 -1.81 -6.14
N GLU A 93 3.51 -1.92 -6.22
CA GLU A 93 2.68 -2.52 -5.19
C GLU A 93 1.73 -3.50 -5.85
N SER A 94 1.57 -4.69 -5.27
CA SER A 94 0.62 -5.69 -5.76
C SER A 94 -0.09 -6.40 -4.63
N SER A 95 -1.35 -6.76 -4.88
CA SER A 95 -2.11 -7.61 -3.97
C SER A 95 -2.95 -8.63 -4.72
N VAL A 96 -3.11 -9.77 -4.07
CA VAL A 96 -4.00 -10.85 -4.48
C VAL A 96 -4.88 -11.23 -3.31
N ALA A 97 -6.19 -11.33 -3.54
CA ALA A 97 -7.14 -11.81 -2.56
C ALA A 97 -8.04 -12.89 -3.19
N TYR A 98 -8.18 -14.01 -2.50
CA TYR A 98 -9.05 -15.11 -2.86
C TYR A 98 -10.24 -15.16 -1.89
N LEU A 99 -11.45 -15.10 -2.46
CA LEU A 99 -12.71 -15.20 -1.72
C LEU A 99 -13.05 -16.67 -1.52
N LEU A 100 -12.78 -17.18 -0.31
CA LEU A 100 -13.16 -18.55 0.09
C LEU A 100 -14.69 -18.69 0.20
N SER A 101 -15.37 -17.60 0.55
CA SER A 101 -16.82 -17.52 0.59
C SER A 101 -17.26 -16.06 0.41
N LYS A 102 -18.58 -15.82 0.42
CA LYS A 102 -19.15 -14.46 0.37
C LYS A 102 -18.73 -13.57 1.55
N SER A 103 -18.23 -14.17 2.63
CA SER A 103 -17.87 -13.49 3.87
C SER A 103 -16.41 -13.69 4.29
N VAL A 104 -15.61 -14.49 3.56
CA VAL A 104 -14.21 -14.77 3.92
C VAL A 104 -13.30 -14.57 2.72
N ALA A 105 -12.26 -13.76 2.89
CA ALA A 105 -11.18 -13.57 1.93
C ALA A 105 -9.83 -13.87 2.58
N VAL A 106 -8.91 -14.43 1.82
CA VAL A 106 -7.51 -14.59 2.20
C VAL A 106 -6.64 -13.98 1.13
N GLY A 107 -5.52 -13.37 1.49
CA GLY A 107 -4.70 -12.68 0.50
C GLY A 107 -3.29 -12.38 0.96
N ALA A 108 -2.55 -11.79 0.06
CA ALA A 108 -1.22 -11.28 0.33
C ALA A 108 -0.99 -9.98 -0.44
N GLU A 109 -0.13 -9.15 0.13
CA GLU A 109 0.28 -7.89 -0.44
C GLU A 109 1.80 -7.76 -0.46
N TYR A 110 2.29 -7.09 -1.48
CA TYR A 110 3.67 -6.67 -1.64
C TYR A 110 3.72 -5.19 -1.94
N ARG A 111 4.61 -4.45 -1.26
CA ARG A 111 4.85 -3.03 -1.49
C ARG A 111 6.34 -2.73 -1.48
N MET A 112 6.85 -2.25 -2.61
CA MET A 112 8.21 -1.73 -2.68
C MET A 112 8.33 -0.40 -1.92
N LYS A 113 9.53 -0.15 -1.38
CA LYS A 113 9.86 1.09 -0.68
C LYS A 113 11.15 1.72 -1.24
N PRO A 114 11.18 3.05 -1.40
CA PRO A 114 12.35 3.72 -1.91
C PRO A 114 13.45 3.76 -0.84
N ASN A 115 14.68 3.46 -1.24
CA ASN A 115 15.84 3.63 -0.38
C ASN A 115 16.51 4.98 -0.69
N ASN A 116 16.19 6.02 0.09
CA ASN A 116 16.71 7.37 -0.09
C ASN A 116 17.63 7.84 1.05
N LEU A 117 17.75 7.06 2.14
CA LEU A 117 18.43 7.45 3.37
C LEU A 117 19.73 6.66 3.57
N GLY A 118 20.80 7.36 3.93
CA GLY A 118 22.12 6.84 4.24
C GLY A 118 22.11 5.84 5.39
N PHE A 119 21.54 6.30 6.51
CA PHE A 119 21.61 5.64 7.81
C PHE A 119 20.73 4.40 7.94
N ALA A 120 19.67 4.28 7.13
CA ALA A 120 18.72 3.18 7.17
C ALA A 120 18.51 2.58 5.78
N ARG A 121 18.79 1.29 5.63
CA ARG A 121 18.45 0.56 4.42
C ARG A 121 16.96 0.20 4.46
N GLU A 122 16.18 0.79 3.57
CA GLU A 122 14.79 0.35 3.38
C GLU A 122 14.75 -0.99 2.62
N GLN A 123 13.83 -1.84 3.04
CA GLN A 123 13.51 -3.15 2.45
C GLN A 123 12.02 -3.16 2.12
N ASP A 124 11.59 -3.96 1.16
CA ASP A 124 10.19 -4.00 0.79
C ASP A 124 9.29 -4.56 1.91
N ALA A 125 8.02 -4.18 1.87
CA ALA A 125 7.00 -4.67 2.80
C ALA A 125 6.17 -5.77 2.15
N TYR A 126 5.82 -6.77 2.94
CA TYR A 126 4.91 -7.84 2.54
C TYR A 126 3.97 -8.18 3.68
N ASP A 127 2.75 -8.57 3.36
CA ASP A 127 1.84 -9.13 4.33
C ASP A 127 0.99 -10.26 3.76
N ALA A 128 0.46 -11.07 4.66
CA ALA A 128 -0.57 -12.05 4.37
C ALA A 128 -1.75 -11.78 5.31
N PHE A 129 -2.97 -11.79 4.79
CA PHE A 129 -4.15 -11.42 5.54
C PHE A 129 -5.31 -12.38 5.34
N VAL A 130 -6.20 -12.39 6.33
CA VAL A 130 -7.52 -13.01 6.33
C VAL A 130 -8.52 -11.93 6.72
N ALA A 131 -9.53 -11.74 5.87
CA ALA A 131 -10.65 -10.84 6.14
C ALA A 131 -11.93 -11.64 6.27
N TRP A 132 -12.70 -11.36 7.32
CA TRP A 132 -14.00 -11.96 7.60
C TRP A 132 -15.05 -10.87 7.78
N ALA A 133 -16.04 -10.86 6.90
CA ALA A 133 -17.17 -9.94 6.94
C ALA A 133 -18.47 -10.74 7.12
N PRO A 134 -18.87 -11.05 8.37
CA PRO A 134 -20.07 -11.86 8.64
C PRO A 134 -21.36 -11.21 8.12
N ASN A 135 -21.38 -9.89 8.04
CA ASN A 135 -22.49 -9.12 7.47
C ASN A 135 -21.95 -7.83 6.85
N LYS A 136 -22.83 -7.02 6.25
CA LYS A 136 -22.45 -5.76 5.57
C LYS A 136 -22.00 -4.64 6.53
N HIS A 137 -22.20 -4.82 7.82
CA HIS A 137 -21.97 -3.82 8.86
C HIS A 137 -20.72 -4.10 9.70
N VAL A 138 -20.17 -5.31 9.62
CA VAL A 138 -19.02 -5.74 10.43
C VAL A 138 -18.00 -6.43 9.54
N SER A 139 -16.75 -5.98 9.61
CA SER A 139 -15.60 -6.66 9.02
C SER A 139 -14.45 -6.75 10.01
N LEU A 140 -13.80 -7.90 10.04
CA LEU A 140 -12.63 -8.20 10.82
C LEU A 140 -11.50 -8.58 9.87
N THR A 141 -10.34 -7.96 10.01
CA THR A 141 -9.15 -8.30 9.23
C THR A 141 -8.02 -8.65 10.18
N LEU A 142 -7.38 -9.79 9.94
CA LEU A 142 -6.17 -10.23 10.62
C LEU A 142 -5.06 -10.35 9.58
N ALA A 143 -3.91 -9.74 9.83
CA ALA A 143 -2.76 -9.77 8.93
C ALA A 143 -1.48 -10.11 9.68
N TYR A 144 -0.58 -10.83 9.03
CA TYR A 144 0.81 -10.96 9.45
C TYR A 144 1.67 -10.11 8.52
N VAL A 145 2.25 -9.06 9.07
CA VAL A 145 2.96 -8.02 8.32
C VAL A 145 4.45 -8.16 8.57
N SER A 146 5.24 -8.08 7.50
CA SER A 146 6.68 -7.97 7.51
C SER A 146 7.08 -6.67 6.82
N LEU A 147 7.52 -5.69 7.61
CA LEU A 147 7.92 -4.37 7.12
C LEU A 147 9.42 -4.28 6.79
N GLY A 148 10.17 -5.34 7.08
CA GLY A 148 11.62 -5.36 6.98
C GLY A 148 12.26 -4.49 8.06
N ASP A 149 13.36 -3.83 7.72
CA ASP A 149 14.04 -2.89 8.63
C ASP A 149 13.32 -1.52 8.62
N ILE A 150 13.02 -0.99 9.82
CA ILE A 150 12.48 0.36 10.01
C ILE A 150 13.51 1.18 10.79
N ALA A 151 14.12 2.17 10.12
CA ALA A 151 15.22 2.97 10.66
C ALA A 151 16.36 2.08 11.19
N THR A 152 16.61 2.07 12.51
CA THR A 152 17.63 1.26 13.18
C THR A 152 17.11 -0.07 13.71
N ILE A 153 15.79 -0.30 13.70
CA ILE A 153 15.18 -1.53 14.23
C ILE A 153 15.03 -2.54 13.08
N LYS A 154 15.75 -3.65 13.20
CA LYS A 154 15.76 -4.70 12.19
C LYS A 154 14.60 -5.66 12.32
N ASN A 155 14.16 -6.22 11.19
CA ASN A 155 13.23 -7.33 11.10
C ASN A 155 11.87 -7.10 11.82
N GLN A 156 11.26 -5.94 11.55
CA GLN A 156 9.94 -5.58 12.06
C GLN A 156 8.86 -6.44 11.40
N ARG A 157 8.37 -7.41 12.18
CA ARG A 157 7.29 -8.31 11.81
C ARG A 157 6.30 -8.45 12.95
N GLY A 158 5.01 -8.53 12.63
CA GLY A 158 3.98 -8.55 13.66
C GLY A 158 2.61 -8.95 13.15
N ILE A 159 1.75 -9.30 14.10
CA ILE A 159 0.33 -9.54 13.84
C ILE A 159 -0.40 -8.21 13.95
N TYR A 160 -1.22 -7.90 12.96
CA TYR A 160 -2.11 -6.76 12.92
C TYR A 160 -3.55 -7.27 12.88
N ALA A 161 -4.43 -6.68 13.69
CA ALA A 161 -5.85 -6.96 13.67
C ALA A 161 -6.63 -5.65 13.58
N SER A 162 -7.69 -5.63 12.79
CA SER A 162 -8.59 -4.49 12.64
C SER A 162 -10.04 -4.94 12.62
N LEU A 163 -10.88 -4.21 13.33
CA LEU A 163 -12.33 -4.38 13.34
C LEU A 163 -12.96 -3.09 12.83
N GLN A 164 -13.81 -3.20 11.82
CA GLN A 164 -14.62 -2.12 11.30
C GLN A 164 -16.09 -2.44 11.51
N ALA A 165 -16.82 -1.51 12.14
CA ALA A 165 -18.26 -1.59 12.32
C ALA A 165 -18.91 -0.32 11.77
N GLY A 166 -19.92 -0.46 10.91
CA GLY A 166 -20.69 0.63 10.31
C GLY A 166 -22.18 0.44 10.51
N PHE A 167 -22.93 1.55 10.59
CA PHE A 167 -24.38 1.58 10.83
C PHE A 167 -25.10 2.32 9.70
#